data_AF-A0A8H4K0W1-F1
#
_entry.id   AF-A0A8H4K0W1-F1
#
_cell.length_a   1.000
_cell.length_b   1.000
_cell.length_c   1.000
_cell.angle_alpha   90.00
_cell.angle_beta   90.00
_cell.angle_gamma   90.00
#
_symmetry.space_group_name_H-M   'P 1'
#
loop_
_entity.id
_entity.type
_entity.pdbx_description
1 polymer ?
#
loop_
_entity_poly.entity_id
_entity_poly.type
_entity_poly.pdbx_seq_one_letter_code
_entity_poly.pdbx_strand_id
1 'polypeptide(L)'
;MVRFFGKLPEEWWAKWEAREEYFDADGKWLRDEEDWSLEVALSKPIEIFESGEKYKEGPKKSLQTPEAEQRLMADLLYRLFKYDPRDRLSAEEVLGHEWFRL
;
A
#
# COMPACT_ATOMS: atom_id res chain seq x y z
N MET A 1 5.93 2.16 2.75
CA MET A 1 5.71 3.58 2.42
C MET A 1 6.38 3.97 1.12
N VAL A 2 7.71 3.94 1.01
CA VAL A 2 8.39 4.39 -0.23
C VAL A 2 8.02 3.56 -1.47
N ARG A 3 7.93 2.23 -1.31
CA ARG A 3 7.49 1.34 -2.40
C ARG A 3 6.08 1.64 -2.96
N PHE A 4 5.20 2.26 -2.17
CA PHE A 4 3.80 2.48 -2.55
C PHE A 4 3.49 3.93 -2.85
N PHE A 5 4.09 4.88 -2.11
CA PHE A 5 3.76 6.30 -2.15
C PHE A 5 4.90 7.17 -2.70
N GLY A 6 5.95 6.56 -3.24
CA GLY A 6 7.08 7.23 -3.89
C GLY A 6 8.19 7.64 -2.92
N LYS A 7 9.18 8.36 -3.43
CA LYS A 7 10.33 8.84 -2.65
C LYS A 7 9.85 9.76 -1.51
N LEU A 8 10.49 9.64 -0.34
CA LEU A 8 10.24 10.58 0.77
C LEU A 8 10.65 12.00 0.37
N PRO A 9 10.07 13.04 1.00
CA PRO A 9 10.59 14.40 0.92
C PRO A 9 12.09 14.43 1.25
N GLU A 10 12.86 15.27 0.55
CA GLU A 10 14.33 15.30 0.64
C GLU A 10 14.84 15.45 2.08
N GLU A 11 14.17 16.27 2.90
CA GLU A 11 14.49 16.47 4.32
C GLU A 11 14.46 15.18 5.15
N TRP A 12 13.59 14.23 4.80
CA TRP A 12 13.49 12.92 5.46
C TRP A 12 14.34 11.88 4.74
N TRP A 13 14.40 11.95 3.41
CA TRP A 13 15.22 11.08 2.59
C TRP A 13 16.70 11.18 2.97
N ALA A 14 17.23 12.40 3.11
CA ALA A 14 18.61 12.63 3.48
C ALA A 14 18.95 12.18 4.91
N LYS A 15 17.97 12.13 5.82
CA LYS A 15 18.15 11.72 7.22
C LYS A 15 18.04 10.22 7.44
N TRP A 16 17.50 9.48 6.47
CA TRP A 16 17.35 8.05 6.59
C TRP A 16 18.64 7.33 6.18
N GLU A 17 19.50 7.06 7.17
CA GLU A 17 20.83 6.46 6.96
C GLU A 17 20.76 5.07 6.29
N ALA A 18 19.83 4.21 6.73
CA ALA A 18 19.67 2.87 6.18
C ALA A 18 19.00 2.83 4.79
N ARG A 19 18.64 3.96 4.17
CA ARG A 19 17.90 3.97 2.90
C ARG A 19 18.65 3.24 1.78
N GLU A 20 19.98 3.36 1.76
CA GLU A 20 20.83 2.83 0.68
C GLU A 20 20.94 1.31 0.69
N GLU A 21 20.54 0.65 1.78
CA GLU A 21 20.43 -0.82 1.84
C GLU A 21 19.21 -1.36 1.07
N TYR A 22 18.23 -0.48 0.82
CA TYR A 22 16.91 -0.87 0.32
C TYR A 22 16.54 -0.17 -0.99
N PHE A 23 17.00 1.08 -1.18
CA PHE A 23 16.60 1.94 -2.28
C PHE A 23 17.80 2.64 -2.93
N ASP A 24 17.71 2.87 -4.23
CA ASP A 24 18.65 3.75 -4.96
C ASP A 24 18.42 5.24 -4.64
N ALA A 25 19.19 6.13 -5.26
CA ALA A 25 19.08 7.57 -5.05
C ALA A 25 17.70 8.16 -5.40
N ASP A 26 16.98 7.52 -6.33
CA ASP A 26 15.66 7.93 -6.83
C ASP A 26 14.50 7.30 -6.02
N GLY A 27 14.82 6.42 -5.06
CA GLY A 27 13.82 5.74 -4.23
C GLY A 27 13.27 4.45 -4.85
N LYS A 28 13.94 3.91 -5.89
CA LYS A 28 13.61 2.61 -6.47
C LYS A 28 14.20 1.49 -5.62
N TRP A 29 13.43 0.42 -5.44
CA TRP A 29 13.84 -0.75 -4.67
C TRP A 29 15.04 -1.46 -5.33
N LEU A 30 16.04 -1.84 -4.52
CA LEU A 30 17.29 -2.42 -5.02
C LEU A 30 17.25 -3.94 -5.27
N ARG A 31 16.27 -4.67 -4.73
CA ARG A 31 16.20 -6.13 -4.85
C ARG A 31 15.36 -6.54 -6.07
N ASP A 32 15.77 -7.61 -6.74
CA ASP A 32 15.10 -8.20 -7.92
C ASP A 32 13.75 -8.92 -7.61
N GLU A 33 13.09 -8.57 -6.51
CA GLU A 33 11.75 -9.08 -6.20
C GLU A 33 10.70 -8.43 -7.13
N GLU A 34 9.51 -9.05 -7.25
CA GLU A 34 8.36 -8.46 -7.96
C GLU A 34 8.24 -6.96 -7.67
N ASP A 35 7.99 -6.17 -8.72
CA ASP A 35 7.68 -4.74 -8.61
C ASP A 35 6.36 -4.59 -7.83
N TRP A 36 6.46 -4.53 -6.51
CA TRP A 36 5.32 -4.30 -5.62
C TRP A 36 4.92 -2.83 -5.70
N SER A 37 3.87 -2.56 -6.48
CA SER A 37 3.09 -1.32 -6.38
C SER A 37 1.89 -1.50 -5.45
N LEU A 38 1.19 -0.40 -5.15
CA LEU A 38 -0.04 -0.45 -4.37
C LEU A 38 -1.13 -1.24 -5.11
N GLU A 39 -1.23 -1.09 -6.42
CA GLU A 39 -2.16 -1.82 -7.28
C GLU A 39 -1.87 -3.31 -7.27
N VAL A 40 -0.59 -3.71 -7.34
CA VAL A 40 -0.19 -5.12 -7.24
C VAL A 40 -0.61 -5.68 -5.87
N ALA A 41 -0.40 -4.92 -4.79
CA ALA A 41 -0.83 -5.34 -3.46
C ALA A 41 -2.37 -5.49 -3.35
N LEU A 42 -3.14 -4.57 -3.94
CA LEU A 42 -4.61 -4.60 -3.92
C LEU A 42 -5.22 -5.66 -4.85
N SER A 43 -4.48 -6.07 -5.89
CA SER A 43 -4.91 -7.14 -6.81
C SER A 43 -4.76 -8.55 -6.23
N LYS A 44 -3.93 -8.71 -5.19
CA LYS A 44 -3.70 -10.01 -4.57
C LYS A 44 -4.92 -10.39 -3.72
N PRO A 45 -5.36 -11.65 -3.77
CA PRO A 45 -6.51 -12.09 -2.99
C PRO A 45 -6.25 -11.95 -1.50
N ILE A 46 -7.31 -11.67 -0.74
CA ILE A 46 -7.30 -11.82 0.70
C ILE A 46 -7.49 -13.30 1.01
N GLU A 47 -6.46 -13.90 1.59
CA GLU A 47 -6.43 -15.29 1.98
C GLU A 47 -6.75 -15.44 3.48
N ILE A 48 -7.78 -16.22 3.79
CA ILE A 48 -8.20 -16.51 5.17
C ILE A 48 -7.65 -17.87 5.56
N PHE A 49 -6.78 -17.88 6.57
CA PHE A 49 -6.17 -19.08 7.13
C PHE A 49 -6.85 -19.48 8.45
N GLU A 50 -6.86 -20.77 8.76
CA GLU A 50 -7.25 -21.25 10.09
C GLU A 50 -6.10 -21.10 11.10
N SER A 51 -6.47 -20.74 12.33
CA SER A 51 -5.54 -20.71 13.46
C SER A 51 -5.05 -22.11 13.85
N GLY A 52 -3.89 -22.19 14.52
CA GLY A 52 -3.33 -23.45 15.02
C GLY A 52 -2.35 -24.06 14.03
N GLU A 53 -2.29 -25.38 13.91
CA GLU A 53 -1.42 -26.04 12.91
C GLU A 53 -2.05 -26.09 11.50
N LYS A 54 -3.36 -25.80 11.41
CA LYS A 54 -4.16 -25.94 10.19
C LYS A 54 -3.88 -24.88 9.12
N TYR A 55 -3.18 -23.79 9.43
CA TYR A 55 -2.71 -22.84 8.39
C TYR A 55 -1.81 -23.54 7.35
N LYS A 56 -1.14 -24.64 7.71
CA LYS A 56 -0.30 -25.44 6.81
C LYS A 56 -1.09 -26.14 5.70
N GLU A 57 -2.41 -26.30 5.88
CA GLU A 57 -3.30 -26.88 4.87
C GLU A 57 -3.66 -25.88 3.75
N GLY A 58 -3.24 -24.61 3.90
CA GLY A 58 -3.49 -23.54 2.94
C GLY A 58 -4.72 -22.69 3.30
N PRO A 59 -5.06 -21.71 2.43
CA PRO A 59 -6.15 -20.79 2.69
C PRO A 59 -7.51 -21.47 2.55
N LYS A 60 -8.38 -21.30 3.56
CA LYS A 60 -9.75 -21.82 3.53
C LYS A 60 -10.66 -21.04 2.60
N LYS A 61 -10.38 -19.75 2.47
CA LYS A 61 -11.14 -18.85 1.62
C LYS A 61 -10.19 -17.85 0.99
N SER A 62 -10.39 -17.63 -0.30
CA SER A 62 -9.76 -16.56 -1.05
C SER A 62 -10.86 -15.59 -1.45
N LEU A 63 -10.73 -14.34 -1.02
CA LEU A 63 -11.63 -13.26 -1.37
C LEU A 63 -10.92 -12.36 -2.38
N GLN A 64 -11.52 -12.21 -3.55
CA GLN A 64 -11.03 -11.29 -4.56
C GLN A 64 -11.86 -10.02 -4.53
N THR A 65 -11.17 -8.90 -4.29
CA THR A 65 -11.77 -7.57 -4.37
C THR A 65 -12.02 -7.23 -5.84
N PRO A 66 -13.21 -6.75 -6.24
CA PRO A 66 -13.45 -6.32 -7.62
C PRO A 66 -12.47 -5.23 -8.06
N GLU A 67 -12.03 -5.24 -9.32
CA GLU A 67 -11.04 -4.25 -9.83
C GLU A 67 -11.50 -2.79 -9.64
N ALA A 68 -12.80 -2.53 -9.78
CA ALA A 68 -13.36 -1.18 -9.56
C ALA A 68 -13.16 -0.71 -8.12
N GLU A 69 -13.38 -1.61 -7.14
CA GLU A 69 -13.15 -1.32 -5.73
C GLU A 69 -11.64 -1.16 -5.44
N GLN A 70 -10.78 -1.99 -6.05
CA GLN A 70 -9.33 -1.87 -5.91
C GLN A 70 -8.83 -0.47 -6.35
N ARG A 71 -9.33 0.06 -7.47
CA ARG A 71 -8.96 1.40 -7.96
C ARG A 71 -9.41 2.51 -7.02
N LEU A 72 -10.63 2.42 -6.48
CA LEU A 72 -11.15 3.38 -5.52
C LEU A 72 -10.41 3.32 -4.18
N MET A 73 -10.03 2.13 -3.74
CA MET A 73 -9.18 1.95 -2.56
C MET A 73 -7.79 2.56 -2.79
N ALA A 74 -7.18 2.33 -3.96
CA ALA A 74 -5.88 2.92 -4.30
C ALA A 74 -5.93 4.45 -4.24
N ASP A 75 -6.95 5.07 -4.87
CA ASP A 75 -7.14 6.53 -4.83
C ASP A 75 -7.26 7.06 -3.40
N LEU A 76 -8.10 6.41 -2.58
CA LEU A 76 -8.28 6.78 -1.18
C LEU A 76 -6.94 6.72 -0.41
N LEU A 77 -6.19 5.63 -0.56
CA LEU A 77 -4.91 5.43 0.11
C LEU A 77 -3.86 6.45 -0.36
N TYR A 78 -3.81 6.78 -1.65
CA TYR A 78 -2.91 7.82 -2.17
C TYR A 78 -3.18 9.20 -1.58
N ARG A 79 -4.45 9.51 -1.29
CA ARG A 79 -4.86 10.78 -0.69
C ARG A 79 -4.70 10.79 0.83
N LEU A 80 -4.86 9.65 1.49
CA LEU A 80 -4.65 9.50 2.94
C LEU A 80 -3.16 9.51 3.33
N PHE A 81 -2.31 8.88 2.53
CA PHE A 81 -0.91 8.63 2.86
C PHE A 81 0.07 9.59 2.20
N LYS A 82 -0.38 10.80 1.83
CA LYS A 82 0.50 11.89 1.43
C LYS A 82 1.53 12.16 2.53
N TYR A 83 2.79 12.40 2.14
CA TYR A 83 3.87 12.64 3.10
C TYR A 83 3.64 13.92 3.89
N ASP A 84 3.26 15.01 3.22
CA ASP A 84 2.85 16.23 3.89
C ASP A 84 1.47 16.03 4.54
N PRO A 85 1.35 16.18 5.87
CA PRO A 85 0.07 16.04 6.55
C PRO A 85 -0.97 17.06 6.11
N ARG A 86 -0.56 18.22 5.58
CA ARG A 86 -1.48 19.28 5.09
C ARG A 86 -2.17 18.90 3.79
N ASP A 87 -1.59 17.98 3.02
CA ASP A 87 -2.14 17.48 1.76
C ASP A 87 -3.01 16.22 1.96
N ARG A 88 -3.12 15.72 3.19
CA ARG A 88 -3.94 14.55 3.51
C ARG A 88 -5.41 14.92 3.59
N LEU A 89 -6.26 13.96 3.25
CA LEU A 89 -7.70 14.12 3.46
C LEU A 89 -8.04 14.29 4.94
N SER A 90 -8.98 15.20 5.19
CA SER A 90 -9.70 15.25 6.46
C SER A 90 -10.61 14.03 6.63
N ALA A 91 -11.00 13.75 7.87
CA ALA A 91 -11.94 12.66 8.15
C ALA A 91 -13.29 12.83 7.43
N GLU A 92 -13.76 14.07 7.27
CA GLU A 92 -15.01 14.37 6.55
C GLU A 92 -14.89 14.02 5.06
N GLU A 93 -13.78 14.38 4.41
CA GLU A 93 -13.54 14.03 3.01
C GLU A 93 -13.37 12.53 2.80
N VAL A 94 -12.73 11.83 3.75
CA VAL A 94 -12.60 10.37 3.74
C VAL A 94 -13.96 9.69 3.78
N LEU A 95 -14.83 10.10 4.70
CA LEU A 95 -16.19 9.58 4.79
C LEU A 95 -17.03 9.90 3.55
N GLY A 96 -16.69 10.98 2.85
CA GLY A 96 -17.29 11.36 1.57
C GLY A 96 -16.77 10.61 0.35
N HIS A 97 -15.73 9.78 0.47
CA HIS A 97 -15.07 9.11 -0.65
C HIS A 97 -15.95 8.04 -1.30
N GLU A 98 -15.85 7.88 -2.63
CA GLU A 98 -16.66 6.93 -3.40
C GLU A 98 -16.48 5.47 -2.95
N TRP A 99 -15.29 5.12 -2.47
CA TRP A 99 -15.03 3.78 -1.91
C TRP A 99 -16.00 3.41 -0.77
N PHE A 100 -16.40 4.36 0.09
CA PHE A 100 -17.36 4.11 1.17
C PHE A 100 -18.83 4.10 0.72
N ARG A 101 -19.09 4.40 -0.55
CA ARG A 101 -20.44 4.46 -1.14
C ARG A 101 -20.72 3.32 -2.12
N LEU A 102 -19.78 2.38 -2.27
CA LEU A 102 -19.95 1.15 -3.05
C LEU A 102 -20.98 0.21 -2.44
#